data_AF-A0A950JHD6-F1
#
_entry.id   AF-A0A950JHD6-F1
#
_cell.length_a   1.000
_cell.length_b   1.000
_cell.length_c   1.000
_cell.angle_alpha   90.00
_cell.angle_beta   90.00
_cell.angle_gamma   90.00
#
_symmetry.space_group_name_H-M   'P 1'
#
loop_
_entity.id
_entity.type
_entity.pdbx_description
1 polymer ?
#
loop_
_entity_poly.entity_id
_entity_poly.type
_entity_poly.pdbx_seq_one_letter_code
_entity_poly.pdbx_strand_id
1 'polypeptide(L)'
;MTASLPAYDLIPLPGEGPEDVVVGSDGLVYTGLLDGRILSVGPNDGSVREVVRTGGRPLGLEATADGRLLICDSPKGLLELDLKTGALTTLVTHDRAEPLIFCSNVVAAPGGDVFFTISSMRYSFPDWRKDFVENVPTGRVYRRAPDGTLTRLMDGLRFANGLGLARDGKSLIVVETAGRRLLRLWLAGDRVGTSETIAELPGFPDNLCADADGLVWVAFPSELNPLLETVYKLPFFLRRVIARLPESLQPKPSRVAWVAAYD
;
A
#
# COMPACT_ATOMS: atom_id res chain seq x y z
N MET A 1 18.05 -9.98 -17.54
CA MET A 1 17.26 -11.00 -18.25
C MET A 1 15.87 -10.99 -17.66
N THR A 2 14.81 -10.78 -18.45
CA THR A 2 13.43 -10.97 -17.98
C THR A 2 13.19 -12.46 -17.87
N ALA A 3 13.20 -13.00 -16.65
CA ALA A 3 12.78 -14.38 -16.42
C ALA A 3 11.27 -14.47 -16.63
N SER A 4 10.79 -15.52 -17.30
CA SER A 4 9.37 -15.85 -17.31
C SER A 4 8.92 -16.13 -15.88
N LEU A 5 7.71 -15.71 -15.52
CA LEU A 5 7.10 -16.13 -14.26
C LEU A 5 7.13 -17.67 -14.19
N PRO A 6 7.40 -18.26 -13.01
CA PRO A 6 7.28 -19.70 -12.82
C PRO A 6 5.85 -20.15 -13.15
N ALA A 7 5.66 -21.45 -13.38
CA ALA A 7 4.31 -21.99 -13.53
C ALA A 7 3.43 -21.58 -12.33
N TYR A 8 2.22 -21.14 -12.60
CA TYR A 8 1.30 -20.62 -11.60
C TYR A 8 -0.11 -21.18 -11.84
N ASP A 9 -0.86 -21.34 -10.75
CA ASP A 9 -2.28 -21.64 -10.78
C ASP A 9 -3.08 -20.36 -10.63
N LEU A 10 -4.10 -20.18 -11.48
CA LEU A 10 -4.99 -19.02 -11.41
C LEU A 10 -6.20 -19.37 -10.54
N ILE A 11 -6.35 -18.68 -9.41
CA ILE A 11 -7.53 -18.80 -8.56
C ILE A 11 -8.50 -17.64 -8.90
N PRO A 12 -9.66 -17.92 -9.51
CA PRO A 12 -10.64 -16.89 -9.81
C PRO A 12 -11.32 -16.41 -8.52
N LEU A 13 -11.38 -15.09 -8.33
CA LEU A 13 -12.08 -14.47 -7.21
C LEU A 13 -13.46 -13.96 -7.65
N PRO A 14 -14.48 -13.97 -6.77
CA PRO A 14 -15.84 -13.54 -7.09
C PRO A 14 -15.98 -12.00 -7.05
N GLY A 15 -15.11 -11.27 -7.76
CA GLY A 15 -15.13 -9.81 -7.85
C GLY A 15 -13.88 -9.23 -8.53
N GLU A 16 -13.75 -7.91 -8.49
CA GLU A 16 -12.68 -7.17 -9.17
C GLU A 16 -11.72 -6.50 -8.18
N GLY A 17 -10.51 -6.21 -8.67
CA GLY A 17 -9.48 -5.49 -7.96
C GLY A 17 -9.03 -6.19 -6.67
N PRO A 18 -8.57 -7.44 -6.70
CA PRO A 18 -7.84 -7.98 -5.55
C PRO A 18 -6.65 -7.05 -5.24
N GLU A 19 -6.55 -6.67 -3.98
CA GLU A 19 -5.45 -5.87 -3.44
C GLU A 19 -4.87 -6.57 -2.24
N ASP A 20 -3.55 -6.55 -2.21
CA ASP A 20 -2.68 -7.21 -1.26
C ASP A 20 -2.98 -8.70 -1.01
N VAL A 21 -1.98 -9.43 -0.57
CA VAL A 21 -2.12 -10.87 -0.30
C VAL A 21 -1.27 -11.23 0.89
N VAL A 22 -1.91 -11.69 1.96
CA VAL A 22 -1.23 -12.13 3.19
C VAL A 22 -1.66 -13.54 3.58
N VAL A 23 -0.75 -14.26 4.24
CA VAL A 23 -1.04 -15.58 4.80
C VAL A 23 -1.32 -15.42 6.30
N GLY A 24 -2.50 -15.85 6.73
CA GLY A 24 -2.87 -15.86 8.14
C GLY A 24 -2.16 -16.94 8.94
N SER A 25 -2.17 -16.82 10.27
CA SER A 25 -1.62 -17.83 11.18
C SER A 25 -2.42 -19.15 11.15
N ASP A 26 -3.62 -19.15 10.57
CA ASP A 26 -4.44 -20.33 10.28
C ASP A 26 -4.10 -21.00 8.93
N GLY A 27 -3.15 -20.44 8.17
CA GLY A 27 -2.71 -20.94 6.87
C GLY A 27 -3.63 -20.56 5.70
N LEU A 28 -4.68 -19.76 5.92
CA LEU A 28 -5.49 -19.22 4.84
C LEU A 28 -4.82 -18.00 4.21
N VAL A 29 -5.10 -17.78 2.93
CA VAL A 29 -4.66 -16.58 2.21
C VAL A 29 -5.78 -15.54 2.26
N TYR A 30 -5.46 -14.28 2.54
CA TYR A 30 -6.43 -13.18 2.62
C TYR A 30 -6.13 -12.10 1.58
N THR A 31 -7.19 -11.53 1.00
CA THR A 31 -7.10 -10.43 0.04
C THR A 31 -8.36 -9.56 0.07
N GLY A 32 -8.23 -8.29 -0.30
CA GLY A 32 -9.34 -7.33 -0.35
C GLY A 32 -9.85 -7.07 -1.76
N LEU A 33 -11.17 -6.91 -1.93
CA LEU A 33 -11.80 -6.57 -3.22
C LEU A 33 -12.26 -5.12 -3.29
N LEU A 34 -12.49 -4.66 -4.53
CA LEU A 34 -12.93 -3.30 -4.83
C LEU A 34 -14.24 -2.90 -4.11
N ASP A 35 -15.13 -3.86 -3.88
CA ASP A 35 -16.44 -3.65 -3.24
C ASP A 35 -16.41 -3.74 -1.70
N GLY A 36 -15.22 -3.74 -1.11
CA GLY A 36 -15.03 -3.69 0.35
C GLY A 36 -14.99 -5.05 1.03
N ARG A 37 -15.11 -6.16 0.30
CA ARG A 37 -14.97 -7.51 0.87
C ARG A 37 -13.52 -7.82 1.20
N ILE A 38 -13.30 -8.46 2.35
CA ILE A 38 -12.13 -9.29 2.61
C ILE A 38 -12.54 -10.73 2.32
N LEU A 39 -11.72 -11.43 1.54
CA LEU A 39 -11.89 -12.84 1.22
C LEU A 39 -10.80 -13.67 1.89
N SER A 40 -11.13 -14.91 2.23
CA SER A 40 -10.14 -15.96 2.49
C SER A 40 -10.13 -16.96 1.35
N VAL A 41 -8.94 -17.49 1.07
CA VAL A 41 -8.67 -18.47 0.01
C VAL A 41 -7.93 -19.65 0.61
N GLY A 42 -8.46 -20.85 0.41
CA GLY A 42 -7.77 -22.11 0.75
C GLY A 42 -6.61 -22.35 -0.21
N PRO A 43 -5.35 -22.41 0.26
CA PRO A 43 -4.19 -22.48 -0.65
C PRO A 43 -4.09 -23.81 -1.41
N ASN A 44 -4.73 -24.88 -0.93
CA ASN A 44 -4.66 -26.21 -1.54
C ASN A 44 -5.83 -26.51 -2.48
N ASP A 45 -7.02 -25.97 -2.20
CA ASP A 45 -8.25 -26.29 -2.91
C ASP A 45 -8.85 -25.09 -3.66
N GLY A 46 -8.26 -23.90 -3.50
CA GLY A 46 -8.75 -22.66 -4.09
C GLY A 46 -10.11 -22.22 -3.56
N SER A 47 -10.58 -22.76 -2.42
CA SER A 47 -11.89 -22.43 -1.88
C SER A 47 -11.93 -20.98 -1.41
N VAL A 48 -12.91 -20.21 -1.89
CA VAL A 48 -13.03 -18.78 -1.59
C VAL A 48 -14.22 -18.54 -0.66
N ARG A 49 -14.01 -17.78 0.42
CA ARG A 49 -15.07 -17.38 1.35
C ARG A 49 -15.00 -15.89 1.65
N GLU A 50 -16.17 -15.26 1.78
CA GLU A 50 -16.25 -13.90 2.32
C GLU A 50 -16.03 -13.95 3.83
N VAL A 51 -15.11 -13.10 4.32
CA VAL A 51 -14.77 -13.01 5.74
C VAL A 51 -15.52 -11.85 6.38
N VAL A 52 -15.41 -10.66 5.78
CA VAL A 52 -16.06 -9.43 6.27
C VAL A 52 -16.20 -8.41 5.14
N ARG A 53 -17.02 -7.38 5.36
CA ARG A 53 -17.07 -6.17 4.53
C ARG A 53 -16.64 -4.97 5.36
N THR A 54 -15.63 -4.24 4.90
CA THR A 54 -15.12 -3.04 5.59
C THR A 54 -16.04 -1.83 5.44
N GLY A 55 -16.89 -1.85 4.40
CA GLY A 55 -17.70 -0.70 4.00
C GLY A 55 -16.88 0.42 3.35
N GLY A 56 -15.63 0.15 2.98
CA GLY A 56 -14.74 1.01 2.20
C GLY A 56 -14.04 0.21 1.11
N ARG A 57 -12.77 0.52 0.85
CA ARG A 57 -11.90 -0.19 -0.08
C ARG A 57 -10.63 -0.66 0.65
N PRO A 58 -10.51 -1.96 1.00
CA PRO A 58 -9.28 -2.51 1.54
C PRO A 58 -8.19 -2.51 0.47
N LEU A 59 -6.99 -2.05 0.84
CA LEU A 59 -5.86 -1.81 -0.06
C LEU A 59 -4.58 -2.53 0.39
N GLY A 60 -4.34 -2.58 1.70
CA GLY A 60 -3.16 -3.22 2.26
C GLY A 60 -3.50 -3.97 3.53
N LEU A 61 -2.88 -5.12 3.70
CA LEU A 61 -3.21 -6.10 4.71
C LEU A 61 -1.94 -6.52 5.45
N GLU A 62 -2.08 -6.78 6.75
CA GLU A 62 -1.03 -7.42 7.54
C GLU A 62 -1.68 -8.44 8.47
N ALA A 63 -1.32 -9.72 8.30
CA ALA A 63 -1.76 -10.78 9.19
C ALA A 63 -0.80 -10.89 10.37
N THR A 64 -1.33 -10.78 11.59
CA THR A 64 -0.51 -10.86 12.81
C THR A 64 -0.52 -12.26 13.40
N ALA A 65 0.55 -12.62 14.09
CA ALA A 65 0.72 -13.95 14.69
C ALA A 65 -0.38 -14.32 15.70
N ASP A 66 -1.01 -13.33 16.35
CA ASP A 66 -2.09 -13.53 17.33
C ASP A 66 -3.48 -13.74 16.69
N GLY A 67 -3.57 -13.74 15.36
CA GLY A 67 -4.80 -14.01 14.61
C GLY A 67 -5.65 -12.76 14.37
N ARG A 68 -5.01 -11.61 14.24
CA ARG A 68 -5.66 -10.39 13.75
C ARG A 68 -5.24 -10.12 12.30
N LEU A 69 -6.06 -9.35 11.60
CA LEU A 69 -5.77 -8.82 10.29
C LEU A 69 -5.87 -7.30 10.37
N LEU A 70 -4.74 -6.61 10.23
CA LEU A 70 -4.73 -5.16 10.06
C LEU A 70 -5.07 -4.83 8.62
N ILE A 71 -5.87 -3.79 8.42
CA ILE A 71 -6.41 -3.44 7.10
C ILE A 71 -6.27 -1.94 6.92
N CYS A 72 -5.46 -1.51 5.96
CA CYS A 72 -5.53 -0.16 5.44
C CYS A 72 -6.70 -0.07 4.47
N ASP A 73 -7.63 0.85 4.75
CA ASP A 73 -8.85 1.05 3.97
C ASP A 73 -9.01 2.51 3.55
N SER A 74 -9.47 2.70 2.32
CA SER A 74 -9.91 3.99 1.80
C SER A 74 -11.45 4.07 1.74
N PRO A 75 -12.13 4.99 2.45
CA PRO A 75 -11.59 6.05 3.30
C PRO A 75 -11.65 5.71 4.80
N LYS A 76 -11.77 4.45 5.20
CA LYS A 76 -12.04 4.09 6.61
C LYS A 76 -10.80 4.19 7.51
N GLY A 77 -9.61 4.39 6.96
CA GLY A 77 -8.36 4.52 7.71
C GLY A 77 -7.75 3.16 8.03
N LEU A 78 -7.11 3.05 9.20
CA LEU A 78 -6.55 1.77 9.69
C LEU A 78 -7.62 1.02 10.49
N LEU A 79 -7.92 -0.21 10.07
CA LEU A 79 -8.84 -1.13 10.72
C LEU A 79 -8.10 -2.36 11.25
N GLU A 80 -8.77 -3.07 12.14
CA GLU A 80 -8.35 -4.35 12.68
C GLU A 80 -9.54 -5.32 12.68
N LEU A 81 -9.33 -6.51 12.15
CA LEU A 81 -10.26 -7.62 12.20
C LEU A 81 -9.69 -8.71 13.10
N ASP A 82 -10.40 -9.07 14.16
CA ASP A 82 -10.12 -10.30 14.90
C ASP A 82 -10.68 -11.49 14.10
N LEU A 83 -9.81 -12.37 13.59
CA LEU A 83 -10.21 -13.47 12.71
C LEU A 83 -10.96 -14.59 13.44
N LYS A 84 -10.89 -14.65 14.77
CA LYS A 84 -11.56 -15.68 15.59
C LYS A 84 -13.02 -15.31 15.88
N THR A 85 -13.26 -14.03 16.17
CA THR A 85 -14.56 -13.51 16.56
C THR A 85 -15.30 -12.83 15.42
N GLY A 86 -14.59 -12.41 14.37
CA GLY A 86 -15.12 -11.60 13.27
C GLY A 86 -15.32 -10.13 13.64
N ALA A 87 -14.81 -9.68 14.79
CA ALA A 87 -14.96 -8.30 15.23
C ALA A 87 -14.08 -7.36 14.40
N LEU A 88 -14.72 -6.45 13.65
CA LEU A 88 -14.05 -5.40 12.88
C LEU A 88 -14.07 -4.08 13.66
N THR A 89 -12.89 -3.54 13.95
CA THR A 89 -12.69 -2.32 14.73
C THR A 89 -11.89 -1.30 13.93
N THR A 90 -12.28 -0.04 14.01
CA THR A 90 -11.48 1.06 13.45
C THR A 90 -10.44 1.52 14.46
N LEU A 91 -9.16 1.45 14.08
CA LEU A 91 -8.03 1.84 14.94
C LEU A 91 -7.64 3.31 14.80
N VAL A 92 -7.60 3.84 13.56
CA VAL A 92 -7.18 5.22 13.27
C VAL A 92 -7.95 5.76 12.08
N THR A 93 -8.53 6.95 12.23
CA THR A 93 -9.22 7.67 11.15
C THR A 93 -8.67 9.08 10.91
N HIS A 94 -7.97 9.64 11.89
CA HIS A 94 -7.51 11.03 11.86
C HIS A 94 -6.12 11.17 12.47
N ASP A 95 -5.36 12.14 11.96
CA ASP A 95 -4.25 12.77 12.65
C ASP A 95 -4.73 14.14 13.14
N ARG A 96 -5.03 14.22 14.44
CA ARG A 96 -5.72 15.37 15.05
C ARG A 96 -7.07 15.62 14.36
N ALA A 97 -7.20 16.70 13.59
CA ALA A 97 -8.41 17.06 12.84
C ALA A 97 -8.33 16.68 11.35
N GLU A 98 -7.18 16.17 10.88
CA GLU A 98 -6.98 15.80 9.48
C GLU A 98 -7.42 14.34 9.25
N PRO A 99 -8.40 14.07 8.38
CA PRO A 99 -8.82 12.71 8.09
C PRO A 99 -7.77 11.95 7.25
N LEU A 100 -7.56 10.68 7.57
CA LEU A 100 -6.64 9.78 6.87
C LEU A 100 -7.41 8.96 5.82
N ILE A 101 -7.63 9.58 4.65
CA ILE A 101 -8.65 9.14 3.67
C ILE A 101 -8.17 8.13 2.62
N PHE A 102 -6.86 7.87 2.51
CA PHE A 102 -6.28 6.92 1.56
C PHE A 102 -5.18 6.10 2.25
N CYS A 103 -5.56 5.33 3.27
CA CYS A 103 -4.68 4.36 3.92
C CYS A 103 -4.34 3.26 2.91
N SER A 104 -3.06 3.11 2.57
CA SER A 104 -2.62 2.26 1.46
C SER A 104 -2.12 0.90 1.94
N ASN A 105 -1.08 0.90 2.77
CA ASN A 105 -0.45 -0.34 3.23
C ASN A 105 -0.04 -0.25 4.71
N VAL A 106 0.18 -1.40 5.34
CA VAL A 106 0.42 -1.58 6.77
C VAL A 106 1.41 -2.73 7.02
N VAL A 107 2.26 -2.59 8.04
CA VAL A 107 3.13 -3.66 8.55
C VAL A 107 3.17 -3.61 10.07
N ALA A 108 3.20 -4.78 10.72
CA ALA A 108 3.30 -4.91 12.16
C ALA A 108 4.73 -5.26 12.58
N ALA A 109 5.25 -4.57 13.59
CA ALA A 109 6.53 -4.91 14.20
C ALA A 109 6.37 -5.83 15.41
N PRO A 110 7.39 -6.66 15.74
CA PRO A 110 7.35 -7.57 16.89
C PRO A 110 7.06 -6.89 18.24
N GLY A 111 7.37 -5.60 18.37
CA GLY A 111 7.08 -4.81 19.58
C GLY A 111 5.62 -4.32 19.69
N GLY A 112 4.75 -4.66 18.73
CA GLY A 112 3.35 -4.23 18.68
C GLY A 112 3.14 -2.85 18.04
N ASP A 113 4.21 -2.18 17.62
CA ASP A 113 4.09 -1.01 16.76
C ASP A 113 3.51 -1.41 15.40
N VAL A 114 2.60 -0.59 14.90
CA VAL A 114 2.04 -0.72 13.55
C VAL A 114 2.50 0.47 12.73
N PHE A 115 3.04 0.22 11.54
CA PHE A 115 3.42 1.26 10.59
C PHE A 115 2.50 1.20 9.39
N PHE A 116 2.08 2.35 8.88
CA PHE A 116 1.18 2.39 7.74
C PHE A 116 1.37 3.65 6.91
N THR A 117 0.95 3.58 5.65
CA THR A 117 1.06 4.66 4.67
C THR A 117 -0.28 5.30 4.39
N ILE A 118 -0.25 6.61 4.14
CA ILE A 118 -1.33 7.34 3.51
C ILE A 118 -0.84 7.81 2.15
N SER A 119 -1.48 7.33 1.07
CA SER A 119 -1.09 7.69 -0.31
C SER A 119 -1.33 9.17 -0.60
N SER A 120 -2.48 9.68 -0.17
CA SER A 120 -2.91 11.06 -0.38
C SER A 120 -3.71 11.59 0.80
N MET A 121 -3.46 12.86 1.14
CA MET A 121 -4.30 13.61 2.09
C MET A 121 -5.43 14.39 1.41
N ARG A 122 -5.58 14.26 0.09
CA ARG A 122 -6.46 15.09 -0.74
C ARG A 122 -7.55 14.31 -1.47
N TYR A 123 -7.27 13.06 -1.80
CA TYR A 123 -8.15 12.18 -2.54
C TYR A 123 -8.20 10.82 -1.87
N SER A 124 -9.37 10.18 -1.88
CA SER A 124 -9.53 8.75 -1.57
C SER A 124 -9.35 7.92 -2.85
N PHE A 125 -9.39 6.59 -2.72
CA PHE A 125 -9.20 5.64 -3.82
C PHE A 125 -9.97 5.98 -5.10
N PRO A 126 -11.29 6.27 -5.11
CA PRO A 126 -12.01 6.56 -6.36
C PRO A 126 -11.43 7.72 -7.19
N ASP A 127 -10.71 8.64 -6.55
CA ASP A 127 -10.12 9.82 -7.16
C ASP A 127 -8.58 9.73 -7.27
N TRP A 128 -7.99 8.53 -7.12
CA TRP A 128 -6.53 8.32 -7.13
C TRP A 128 -5.84 8.92 -8.36
N ARG A 129 -6.48 8.87 -9.53
CA ARG A 129 -5.96 9.42 -10.79
C ARG A 129 -5.71 10.93 -10.69
N LYS A 130 -6.55 11.65 -9.94
CA LYS A 130 -6.37 13.09 -9.71
C LYS A 130 -5.08 13.36 -8.94
N ASP A 131 -4.80 12.56 -7.90
CA ASP A 131 -3.57 12.69 -7.13
C ASP A 131 -2.34 12.46 -8.02
N PHE A 132 -2.37 11.38 -8.81
CA PHE A 132 -1.31 11.07 -9.77
C PHE A 132 -1.09 12.19 -10.79
N VAL A 133 -2.15 12.70 -11.44
CA VAL A 133 -2.04 13.75 -12.45
C VAL A 133 -1.56 15.07 -11.85
N GLU A 134 -2.10 15.45 -10.70
CA GLU A 134 -1.70 16.67 -10.02
C GLU A 134 -0.32 16.57 -9.38
N ASN A 135 0.13 15.35 -9.06
CA ASN A 135 1.43 15.01 -8.48
C ASN A 135 1.85 16.03 -7.42
N VAL A 136 1.12 16.01 -6.29
CA VAL A 136 1.37 16.87 -5.13
C VAL A 136 1.86 15.99 -3.98
N PRO A 137 3.00 16.30 -3.35
CA PRO A 137 3.60 15.45 -2.33
C PRO A 137 2.82 15.59 -1.01
N THR A 138 1.78 14.78 -0.82
CA THR A 138 0.96 14.78 0.42
C THR A 138 0.95 13.44 1.14
N GLY A 139 1.57 12.42 0.56
CA GLY A 139 1.68 11.10 1.16
C GLY A 139 2.51 11.13 2.44
N ARG A 140 2.16 10.24 3.37
CA ARG A 140 2.71 10.19 4.72
C ARG A 140 2.97 8.76 5.18
N VAL A 141 3.85 8.62 6.15
CA VAL A 141 4.08 7.36 6.89
C VAL A 141 3.79 7.63 8.36
N TYR A 142 3.04 6.75 9.00
CA TYR A 142 2.66 6.83 10.40
C TYR A 142 3.13 5.60 11.17
N ARG A 143 3.41 5.79 12.46
CA ARG A 143 3.50 4.76 13.48
C ARG A 143 2.31 4.89 14.42
N ARG A 144 1.65 3.78 14.71
CA ARG A 144 0.72 3.63 15.83
C ARG A 144 1.35 2.70 16.86
N ALA A 145 1.60 3.22 18.05
CA ALA A 145 2.08 2.43 19.18
C ALA A 145 0.97 1.53 19.75
N PRO A 146 1.29 0.48 20.54
CA PRO A 146 0.31 -0.40 21.16
C PRO A 146 -0.75 0.33 22.00
N ASP A 147 -0.35 1.42 22.67
CA ASP A 147 -1.25 2.26 23.47
C ASP A 147 -2.17 3.17 22.64
N GLY A 148 -2.05 3.13 21.31
CA GLY A 148 -2.81 3.94 20.36
C GLY A 148 -2.17 5.27 20.00
N THR A 149 -1.00 5.60 20.56
CA THR A 149 -0.29 6.84 20.22
C THR A 149 0.09 6.85 18.74
N LEU A 150 -0.37 7.88 18.02
CA LEU A 150 -0.09 8.06 16.60
C LEU A 150 1.05 9.07 16.41
N THR A 151 2.08 8.69 15.66
CA THR A 151 3.22 9.55 15.31
C THR A 151 3.41 9.57 13.80
N ARG A 152 3.44 10.77 13.22
CA ARG A 152 3.81 10.94 11.81
C ARG A 152 5.33 10.85 11.67
N LEU A 153 5.82 9.88 10.90
CA LEU A 153 7.25 9.63 10.70
C LEU A 153 7.78 10.28 9.42
N MET A 154 6.97 10.30 8.36
CA MET A 154 7.31 10.96 7.09
C MET A 154 6.12 11.77 6.58
N ASP A 155 6.43 12.84 5.85
CA ASP A 155 5.46 13.70 5.16
C ASP A 155 6.09 14.17 3.84
N GLY A 156 5.26 14.62 2.91
CA GLY A 156 5.75 15.14 1.63
C GLY A 156 6.15 14.07 0.62
N LEU A 157 5.53 12.88 0.67
CA LEU A 157 5.73 11.83 -0.32
C LEU A 157 4.74 11.96 -1.49
N ARG A 158 5.18 11.64 -2.69
CA ARG A 158 4.37 11.54 -3.90
C ARG A 158 3.77 10.14 -3.98
N PHE A 159 2.62 9.98 -3.35
CA PHE A 159 1.87 8.71 -3.32
C PHE A 159 2.63 7.62 -2.54
N ALA A 160 2.63 7.72 -1.20
CA ALA A 160 3.26 6.74 -0.32
C ALA A 160 2.45 5.44 -0.29
N ASN A 161 3.05 4.30 -0.66
CA ASN A 161 2.29 3.09 -0.96
C ASN A 161 2.76 1.88 -0.14
N GLY A 162 3.41 0.89 -0.73
CA GLY A 162 3.97 -0.26 -0.01
C GLY A 162 4.97 0.15 1.08
N LEU A 163 5.00 -0.60 2.18
CA LEU A 163 6.07 -0.53 3.18
C LEU A 163 6.33 -1.89 3.81
N GLY A 164 7.52 -2.06 4.37
CA GLY A 164 7.89 -3.27 5.09
C GLY A 164 9.07 -3.02 6.04
N LEU A 165 9.23 -3.90 7.01
CA LEU A 165 10.38 -3.87 7.91
C LEU A 165 11.64 -4.30 7.17
N ALA A 166 12.71 -3.51 7.32
CA ALA A 166 14.01 -3.92 6.84
C ALA A 166 14.61 -4.99 7.76
N ARG A 167 15.49 -5.84 7.20
CA ARG A 167 16.18 -6.90 7.93
C ARG A 167 17.02 -6.45 9.11
N ASP A 168 17.50 -5.22 9.08
CA ASP A 168 18.31 -4.67 10.16
C ASP A 168 17.53 -4.50 11.48
N GLY A 169 16.19 -4.64 11.44
CA GLY A 169 15.30 -4.48 12.59
C GLY A 169 15.27 -3.04 13.13
N LYS A 170 15.84 -2.10 12.38
CA LYS A 170 16.07 -0.70 12.77
C LYS A 170 15.52 0.28 11.75
N SER A 171 15.00 -0.18 10.62
CA SER A 171 14.46 0.69 9.58
C SER A 171 13.23 0.08 8.87
N LEU A 172 12.49 0.94 8.19
CA LEU A 172 11.44 0.59 7.24
C LEU A 172 11.94 0.84 5.82
N ILE A 173 11.49 0.00 4.89
CA ILE A 173 11.53 0.29 3.46
C ILE A 173 10.16 0.81 3.06
N VAL A 174 10.12 1.94 2.36
CA VAL A 174 8.90 2.63 1.95
C VAL A 174 8.95 2.87 0.45
N VAL A 175 7.86 2.55 -0.24
CA VAL A 175 7.65 2.84 -1.65
C VAL A 175 7.02 4.22 -1.80
N GLU A 176 7.64 5.07 -2.62
CA GLU A 176 7.01 6.29 -3.12
C GLU A 176 6.66 6.11 -4.60
N THR A 177 5.38 5.83 -4.90
CA THR A 177 4.95 5.40 -6.23
C THR A 177 5.17 6.47 -7.30
N ALA A 178 4.64 7.67 -7.12
CA ALA A 178 4.78 8.74 -8.10
C ALA A 178 6.17 9.40 -8.03
N GLY A 179 6.92 9.19 -6.94
CA GLY A 179 8.34 9.51 -6.82
C GLY A 179 9.26 8.47 -7.48
N ARG A 180 8.75 7.26 -7.73
CA ARG A 180 9.44 6.11 -8.35
C ARG A 180 10.73 5.71 -7.63
N ARG A 181 10.67 5.59 -6.31
CA ARG A 181 11.85 5.25 -5.50
C ARG A 181 11.52 4.42 -4.28
N LEU A 182 12.53 3.68 -3.82
CA LEU A 182 12.55 3.08 -2.49
C LEU A 182 13.27 4.00 -1.52
N LEU A 183 12.65 4.20 -0.36
CA LEU A 183 13.18 4.99 0.73
C LEU A 183 13.45 4.06 1.91
N ARG A 184 14.58 4.27 2.59
CA ARG A 184 14.83 3.68 3.91
C ARG A 184 14.57 4.73 4.97
N LEU A 185 13.71 4.43 5.93
CA LEU A 185 13.40 5.27 7.09
C LEU A 185 13.96 4.63 8.36
N TRP A 186 14.86 5.31 9.05
CA TRP A 186 15.51 4.80 10.25
C TRP A 186 14.60 4.97 11.48
N LEU A 187 14.28 3.87 12.14
CA LEU A 187 13.47 3.80 13.37
C LEU A 187 14.31 3.75 14.65
N ALA A 188 15.60 3.43 14.55
CA ALA A 188 16.51 3.32 15.69
C ALA A 188 17.98 3.64 15.32
N GLY A 189 18.81 3.82 16.34
CA GLY A 189 20.24 4.16 16.21
C GLY A 189 20.49 5.64 15.91
N ASP A 190 21.73 5.97 15.55
CA ASP A 190 22.19 7.37 15.41
C ASP A 190 21.48 8.14 14.29
N ARG A 191 20.84 7.43 13.35
CA ARG A 191 20.10 7.98 12.21
C ARG A 191 18.58 8.03 12.42
N VAL A 192 18.08 7.69 13.62
CA VAL A 192 16.63 7.64 13.89
C VAL A 192 15.90 8.91 13.42
N GLY A 193 14.77 8.71 12.74
CA GLY A 193 13.94 9.79 12.18
C GLY A 193 14.42 10.34 10.84
N THR A 194 15.61 9.93 10.35
CA THR A 194 16.07 10.30 9.01
C THR A 194 15.64 9.27 7.96
N SER A 195 15.61 9.70 6.71
CA SER A 195 15.37 8.81 5.58
C SER A 195 16.33 9.07 4.42
N GLU A 196 16.57 8.04 3.62
CA GLU A 196 17.45 8.09 2.44
C GLU A 196 16.82 7.33 1.26
N THR A 197 17.08 7.79 0.05
CA THR A 197 16.73 7.04 -1.16
C THR A 197 17.75 5.92 -1.36
N ILE A 198 17.27 4.68 -1.45
CA ILE A 198 18.13 3.50 -1.62
C ILE A 198 18.07 2.94 -3.04
N ALA A 199 16.99 3.22 -3.79
CA ALA A 199 16.87 2.84 -5.19
C ALA A 199 15.92 3.78 -5.94
N GLU A 200 16.29 4.15 -7.16
CA GLU A 200 15.39 4.75 -8.16
C GLU A 200 14.83 3.63 -9.04
N LEU A 201 13.55 3.72 -9.39
CA LEU A 201 12.80 2.59 -9.98
C LEU A 201 12.31 2.92 -11.40
N PRO A 202 12.29 1.94 -12.32
CA PRO A 202 12.04 2.19 -13.75
C PRO A 202 10.55 2.25 -14.13
N GLY A 203 9.64 2.32 -13.16
CA GLY A 203 8.18 2.33 -13.36
C GLY A 203 7.45 2.92 -12.16
N PHE A 204 6.14 2.67 -12.06
CA PHE A 204 5.35 3.05 -10.89
C PHE A 204 5.24 1.86 -9.93
N PRO A 205 6.03 1.84 -8.84
CA PRO A 205 6.02 0.73 -7.88
C PRO A 205 4.79 0.78 -6.97
N ASP A 206 4.36 -0.36 -6.47
CA ASP A 206 3.18 -0.49 -5.62
C ASP A 206 3.55 -1.07 -4.24
N ASN A 207 3.04 -2.25 -3.91
CA ASN A 207 3.38 -2.96 -2.69
C ASN A 207 4.76 -3.65 -2.79
N LEU A 208 5.33 -3.92 -1.61
CA LEU A 208 6.58 -4.67 -1.46
C LEU A 208 6.43 -5.78 -0.44
N CYS A 209 7.29 -6.80 -0.53
CA CYS A 209 7.49 -7.78 0.53
C CYS A 209 8.97 -8.15 0.60
N ALA A 210 9.43 -8.56 1.79
CA ALA A 210 10.78 -9.08 1.97
C ALA A 210 10.74 -10.62 2.00
N ASP A 211 11.68 -11.26 1.34
CA ASP A 211 11.80 -12.73 1.39
C ASP A 211 12.68 -13.23 2.55
N ALA A 212 12.84 -14.56 2.60
CA ALA A 212 13.61 -15.27 3.63
C ALA A 212 15.13 -15.06 3.51
N ASP A 213 15.64 -14.44 2.45
CA ASP A 213 17.04 -14.05 2.28
C ASP A 213 17.25 -12.53 2.43
N GLY A 214 16.17 -11.75 2.36
CA GLY A 214 16.14 -10.31 2.63
C GLY A 214 15.97 -9.44 1.44
N LEU A 215 15.80 -10.07 0.28
CA LEU A 215 15.52 -9.40 -0.95
C LEU A 215 14.14 -8.75 -0.85
N VAL A 216 14.08 -7.48 -1.22
CA VAL A 216 12.84 -6.71 -1.26
C VAL A 216 12.24 -6.86 -2.64
N TRP A 217 11.14 -7.59 -2.74
CA TRP A 217 10.34 -7.74 -3.95
C TRP A 217 9.36 -6.59 -4.05
N VAL A 218 9.32 -5.93 -5.20
CA VAL A 218 8.46 -4.76 -5.46
C VAL A 218 7.62 -5.03 -6.69
N ALA A 219 6.30 -4.83 -6.57
CA ALA A 219 5.36 -4.96 -7.67
C ALA A 219 5.26 -3.68 -8.50
N PHE A 220 5.03 -3.82 -9.80
CA PHE A 220 4.86 -2.73 -10.75
C PHE A 220 3.60 -2.98 -11.60
N PRO A 221 2.46 -2.34 -11.26
CA PRO A 221 1.20 -2.48 -12.00
C PRO A 221 1.13 -1.61 -13.27
N SER A 222 2.17 -0.82 -13.55
CA SER A 222 2.25 -0.04 -14.78
C SER A 222 3.69 0.35 -15.14
N GLU A 223 3.91 0.55 -16.43
CA GLU A 223 5.12 1.18 -16.96
C GLU A 223 5.06 2.70 -16.84
N LEU A 224 6.18 3.36 -17.15
CA LEU A 224 6.20 4.81 -17.35
C LEU A 224 5.21 5.21 -18.44
N ASN A 225 4.50 6.31 -18.19
CA ASN A 225 3.55 6.88 -19.15
C ASN A 225 4.10 8.19 -19.73
N PRO A 226 4.55 8.24 -21.00
CA PRO A 226 5.16 9.43 -21.59
C PRO A 226 4.27 10.68 -21.57
N LEU A 227 2.95 10.50 -21.67
CA LEU A 227 2.00 11.59 -21.57
C LEU A 227 1.95 12.14 -20.14
N LEU A 228 1.93 11.27 -19.13
CA LEU A 228 1.96 11.67 -17.72
C LEU A 228 3.28 12.39 -17.38
N GLU A 229 4.43 11.90 -17.87
CA GLU A 229 5.72 12.57 -17.72
C GLU A 229 5.73 13.98 -18.32
N THR A 230 5.01 14.18 -19.43
CA THR A 230 4.84 15.50 -20.03
C THR A 230 3.94 16.38 -19.18
N VAL A 231 2.85 15.84 -18.64
CA VAL A 231 1.95 16.55 -17.73
C VAL A 231 2.69 17.02 -16.47
N TYR A 232 3.61 16.23 -15.92
CA TYR A 232 4.40 16.60 -14.74
C TYR A 232 5.29 17.82 -14.92
N LYS A 233 5.66 18.16 -16.16
CA LYS A 233 6.44 19.36 -16.48
C LYS A 233 5.58 20.63 -16.54
N LEU A 234 4.26 20.51 -16.53
CA LEU A 234 3.35 21.65 -16.59
C LEU A 234 3.23 22.36 -15.24
N PRO A 235 3.00 23.68 -15.24
CA PRO A 235 2.59 24.42 -14.06
C PRO A 235 1.41 23.76 -13.34
N PHE A 236 1.40 23.83 -12.00
CA PHE A 236 0.41 23.15 -11.18
C PHE A 236 -1.05 23.46 -11.58
N PHE A 237 -1.37 24.70 -11.94
CA PHE A 237 -2.73 25.07 -12.33
C PHE A 237 -3.22 24.32 -13.58
N LEU A 238 -2.33 24.02 -14.54
CA LEU A 238 -2.68 23.21 -15.72
C LEU A 238 -2.87 21.74 -15.35
N ARG A 239 -2.03 21.18 -14.48
CA ARG A 239 -2.19 19.82 -13.98
C ARG A 239 -3.54 19.62 -13.28
N ARG A 240 -3.97 20.59 -12.47
CA ARG A 240 -5.32 20.60 -11.84
C ARG A 240 -6.47 20.63 -12.86
N VAL A 241 -6.31 21.35 -13.96
CA VAL A 241 -7.32 21.37 -15.04
C VAL A 241 -7.40 19.99 -15.68
N ILE A 242 -6.25 19.38 -16.01
CA ILE A 242 -6.19 18.05 -16.61
C ILE A 242 -6.78 16.98 -15.68
N ALA A 243 -6.49 17.05 -14.38
CA ALA A 243 -7.03 16.12 -13.37
C ALA A 243 -8.56 16.15 -13.25
N ARG A 244 -9.21 17.23 -13.72
CA ARG A 244 -10.67 17.38 -13.71
C ARG A 244 -11.32 16.98 -15.03
N LEU A 245 -10.54 16.69 -16.08
CA LEU A 245 -11.07 16.19 -17.33
C LEU A 245 -11.61 14.77 -17.16
N PRO A 246 -12.59 14.35 -17.99
CA PRO A 246 -13.04 12.95 -18.03
C PRO A 246 -11.86 11.97 -18.14
N GLU A 247 -11.98 10.84 -17.44
CA GLU A 247 -10.97 9.77 -17.40
C GLU A 247 -10.51 9.24 -18.76
N SER A 248 -11.38 9.34 -19.77
CA SER A 248 -11.09 8.96 -21.16
C SER A 248 -10.04 9.86 -21.82
N LEU A 249 -9.92 11.11 -21.36
CA LEU A 249 -8.99 12.12 -21.86
C LEU A 249 -7.70 12.23 -21.03
N GLN A 250 -7.65 11.56 -19.87
CA GLN A 250 -6.47 11.53 -19.02
C GLN A 250 -5.48 10.42 -19.46
N PRO A 251 -4.19 10.52 -19.09
CA PRO A 251 -3.23 9.44 -19.29
C PRO A 251 -3.77 8.13 -18.70
N LYS A 252 -3.69 7.04 -19.48
CA LYS A 252 -4.16 5.71 -19.08
C LYS A 252 -2.96 4.81 -18.72
N PRO A 253 -3.04 4.04 -17.62
CA PRO A 253 -2.01 3.06 -17.32
C PRO A 253 -1.96 1.96 -18.41
N SER A 254 -0.78 1.42 -18.66
CA SER A 254 -0.64 0.19 -19.45
C SER A 254 -1.13 -1.01 -18.63
N ARG A 255 -1.67 -2.03 -19.31
CA ARG A 255 -2.08 -3.30 -18.68
C ARG A 255 -0.90 -4.26 -18.66
N VAL A 256 0.01 -4.05 -17.72
CA VAL A 256 1.18 -4.90 -17.47
C VAL A 256 1.35 -5.07 -15.97
N ALA A 257 1.92 -6.19 -15.55
CA ALA A 257 2.35 -6.39 -14.19
C ALA A 257 3.69 -7.11 -14.22
N TRP A 258 4.65 -6.64 -13.43
CA TRP A 258 5.94 -7.30 -13.24
C TRP A 258 6.45 -7.04 -11.83
N VAL A 259 7.44 -7.82 -11.42
CA VAL A 259 8.09 -7.69 -10.12
C VAL A 259 9.60 -7.54 -10.32
N ALA A 260 10.25 -6.77 -9.46
CA ALA A 260 11.70 -6.72 -9.38
C ALA A 260 12.13 -6.84 -7.93
N ALA A 261 13.32 -7.42 -7.74
CA ALA A 261 13.87 -7.71 -6.45
C ALA A 261 15.13 -6.86 -6.22
N TYR A 262 15.27 -6.31 -5.02
CA TYR A 262 16.33 -5.37 -4.63
C TYR A 262 17.01 -5.87 -3.36
N ASP A 263 18.35 -5.82 -3.34
CA ASP A 263 19.21 -6.18 -2.20
C ASP A 263 19.66 -4.93 -1.44
#